data_AF-A0A3M1F4U8-F1
#
_entry.id   AF-A0A3M1F4U8-F1
#
_cell.length_a   1.000
_cell.length_b   1.000
_cell.length_c   1.000
_cell.angle_alpha   90.00
_cell.angle_beta   90.00
_cell.angle_gamma   90.00
#
_symmetry.space_group_name_H-M   'P 1'
#
loop_
_entity.id
_entity.type
_entity.pdbx_description
1 polymer ?
#
loop_
_entity_poly.entity_id
_entity_poly.type
_entity_poly.pdbx_seq_one_letter_code
_entity_poly.pdbx_strand_id
1 'polypeptide(L)'
;IQALMEQYDIPPSRVVIDEDGVGGGVVDEIEGVKGFVNNSKPIPEQGVKRNYANLKSQCTFKAADYINQEKISVYKEIPEHIKEGLITDIEQYQMKDPDKDGKLAILTKDAIKQNIGRSPDYGDAFMMRMFFELTQDEWMVFEDPTGTIF
;
A
#
# COMPACT_ATOMS: atom_id res chain seq x y z
N ILE A 1 -8.56 -13.67 8.11
CA ILE A 1 -7.22 -13.04 8.20
C ILE A 1 -6.37 -13.64 9.32
N GLN A 2 -6.90 -13.83 10.54
CA GLN A 2 -6.16 -14.44 11.66
C GLN A 2 -5.52 -15.80 11.32
N ALA A 3 -6.24 -16.70 10.64
CA ALA A 3 -5.67 -17.98 10.20
C ALA A 3 -4.48 -17.84 9.23
N LEU A 4 -4.50 -16.83 8.36
CA LEU A 4 -3.36 -16.55 7.46
C LEU A 4 -2.18 -15.97 8.25
N MET A 5 -2.45 -15.14 9.24
CA MET A 5 -1.41 -14.59 10.13
C MET A 5 -0.68 -15.71 10.88
N GLU A 6 -1.42 -16.68 11.42
CA GLU A 6 -0.86 -17.86 12.08
C GLU A 6 -0.10 -18.75 11.09
N GLN A 7 -0.69 -19.03 9.92
CA GLN A 7 -0.08 -19.88 8.89
C GLN A 7 1.27 -19.33 8.38
N TYR A 8 1.38 -18.01 8.25
CA TYR A 8 2.56 -17.35 7.68
C TYR A 8 3.45 -16.68 8.74
N ASP A 9 3.17 -16.88 10.03
CA ASP A 9 3.89 -16.28 11.16
C ASP A 9 4.03 -14.74 11.04
N ILE A 10 2.92 -14.07 10.71
CA ILE A 10 2.86 -12.62 10.53
C ILE A 10 2.17 -11.98 11.75
N PRO A 11 2.88 -11.16 12.55
CA PRO A 11 2.27 -10.48 13.68
C PRO A 11 1.26 -9.41 13.21
N PRO A 12 0.22 -9.09 14.01
CA PRO A 12 -0.78 -8.08 13.67
C PRO A 12 -0.18 -6.73 13.24
N SER A 13 0.90 -6.30 13.88
CA SER A 13 1.61 -5.06 13.57
C SER A 13 2.20 -4.97 12.16
N ARG A 14 2.27 -6.11 11.44
CA ARG A 14 2.71 -6.23 10.05
C ARG A 14 1.56 -6.54 9.08
N VAL A 15 0.31 -6.40 9.54
CA VAL A 15 -0.90 -6.58 8.74
C VAL A 15 -1.55 -5.22 8.49
N VAL A 16 -1.95 -4.99 7.24
CA VAL A 16 -2.68 -3.78 6.82
C VAL A 16 -4.00 -4.18 6.15
N ILE A 17 -5.08 -3.45 6.43
CA ILE A 17 -6.45 -3.77 6.01
C ILE A 17 -7.10 -2.53 5.39
N ASP A 18 -7.76 -2.68 4.23
CA ASP A 18 -8.54 -1.61 3.59
C ASP A 18 -9.80 -1.28 4.43
N GLU A 19 -9.88 -0.05 4.92
CA GLU A 19 -10.96 0.44 5.78
C GLU A 19 -12.12 1.09 5.00
N ASP A 20 -11.96 1.41 3.71
CA ASP A 20 -12.99 2.14 2.94
C ASP A 20 -14.26 1.30 2.64
N GLY A 21 -14.37 0.10 3.21
CA GLY A 21 -15.50 -0.82 3.05
C GLY A 21 -15.70 -1.73 4.27
N VAL A 22 -15.88 -3.03 4.02
CA VAL A 22 -16.15 -4.03 5.09
C VAL A 22 -14.97 -4.25 6.04
N GLY A 23 -13.77 -3.79 5.69
CA GLY A 23 -12.57 -4.02 6.48
C GLY A 23 -12.46 -3.19 7.76
N GLY A 24 -13.22 -2.09 7.91
CA GLY A 24 -13.22 -1.28 9.13
C GLY A 24 -13.57 -2.10 10.38
N GLY A 25 -14.62 -2.92 10.31
CA GLY A 25 -14.99 -3.81 11.42
C GLY A 25 -13.90 -4.86 11.75
N VAL A 26 -13.12 -5.28 10.74
CA VAL A 26 -12.01 -6.23 10.95
C VAL A 26 -10.83 -5.56 11.65
N VAL A 27 -10.58 -4.28 11.37
CA VAL A 27 -9.56 -3.48 12.08
C VAL A 27 -9.95 -3.32 13.55
N ASP A 28 -11.22 -3.06 13.84
CA ASP A 28 -11.73 -2.93 15.20
C ASP A 28 -11.64 -4.23 16.02
N GLU A 29 -11.83 -5.39 15.36
CA GLU A 29 -11.84 -6.70 16.00
C GLU A 29 -10.43 -7.27 16.28
N ILE A 30 -9.40 -6.85 15.54
CA ILE A 30 -8.06 -7.44 15.62
C ILE A 30 -7.05 -6.40 16.11
N GLU A 31 -6.73 -6.45 17.39
CA GLU A 31 -5.78 -5.53 18.00
C GLU A 31 -4.40 -5.58 17.32
N GLY A 32 -3.86 -4.40 17.03
CA GLY A 32 -2.50 -4.22 16.50
C GLY A 32 -2.39 -4.18 14.97
N VAL A 33 -3.44 -4.54 14.22
CA VAL A 33 -3.45 -4.38 12.75
C VAL A 33 -3.47 -2.91 12.36
N LYS A 34 -3.03 -2.62 11.13
CA LYS A 34 -3.04 -1.27 10.57
C LYS A 34 -4.24 -1.09 9.65
N GLY A 35 -4.97 -0.02 9.87
CA GLY A 35 -6.02 0.40 8.96
C GLY A 35 -5.48 1.26 7.81
N PHE A 36 -6.03 1.08 6.61
CA PHE A 36 -5.66 1.80 5.40
C PHE A 36 -6.90 2.45 4.78
N VAL A 37 -6.90 3.78 4.75
CA VAL A 37 -7.96 4.59 4.14
C VAL A 37 -7.41 5.17 2.84
N ASN A 38 -7.92 4.76 1.67
CA ASN A 38 -7.34 5.08 0.36
C ASN A 38 -7.26 6.59 0.11
N ASN A 39 -8.29 7.33 0.53
CA ASN A 39 -8.41 8.77 0.33
C ASN A 39 -7.78 9.61 1.46
N SER A 40 -7.10 8.97 2.42
CA SER A 40 -6.40 9.69 3.48
C SER A 40 -5.23 10.52 2.94
N LYS A 41 -4.72 11.41 3.80
CA LYS A 41 -3.60 12.29 3.44
C LYS A 41 -2.33 11.46 3.23
N PRO A 42 -1.47 11.82 2.25
CA PRO A 42 -0.15 11.22 2.13
C PRO A 42 0.67 11.38 3.41
N ILE A 43 1.46 10.35 3.72
CA ILE A 43 2.37 10.30 4.87
C ILE A 43 3.65 11.07 4.51
N PRO A 44 4.18 11.94 5.40
CA PRO A 44 5.49 12.56 5.19
C PRO A 44 6.61 11.51 5.14
N GLU A 45 7.46 11.57 4.13
CA GLU A 45 8.68 10.74 4.05
C GLU A 45 9.86 11.59 4.50
N GLN A 46 10.62 11.14 5.49
CA GLN A 46 11.74 11.91 6.09
C GLN A 46 11.35 13.35 6.50
N GLY A 47 10.14 13.52 7.03
CA GLY A 47 9.59 14.83 7.42
C GLY A 47 9.13 15.71 6.24
N VAL A 48 9.29 15.24 4.99
CA VAL A 48 8.90 15.98 3.79
C VAL A 48 7.61 15.41 3.22
N LYS A 49 6.57 16.26 3.19
CA LYS A 49 5.32 15.91 2.52
C LYS A 49 5.42 16.11 1.01
N ARG A 50 5.42 15.00 0.28
CA ARG A 50 5.40 14.99 -1.19
C ARG A 50 4.01 15.30 -1.76
N ASN A 51 3.97 15.76 -3.01
CA ASN A 51 2.76 16.26 -3.67
C ASN A 51 1.84 15.16 -4.23
N TYR A 52 1.50 14.15 -3.43
CA TYR A 52 0.55 13.10 -3.81
C TYR A 52 -0.90 13.52 -3.55
N ALA A 53 -1.83 13.01 -4.34
CA ALA A 53 -3.25 13.30 -4.20
C ALA A 53 -3.83 12.72 -2.90
N ASN A 54 -3.48 11.47 -2.59
CA ASN A 54 -3.91 10.71 -1.43
C ASN A 54 -2.90 9.58 -1.10
N LEU A 55 -3.10 8.90 0.02
CA LEU A 55 -2.24 7.79 0.47
C LEU A 55 -2.16 6.66 -0.55
N LYS A 56 -3.29 6.29 -1.17
CA LYS A 56 -3.29 5.27 -2.24
C LYS A 56 -2.33 5.63 -3.37
N SER A 57 -2.40 6.86 -3.88
CA SER A 57 -1.49 7.33 -4.93
C SER A 57 -0.04 7.23 -4.48
N GLN A 58 0.28 7.68 -3.26
CA GLN A 58 1.63 7.60 -2.71
C GLN A 58 2.14 6.15 -2.64
N CYS A 59 1.35 5.21 -2.11
CA CYS A 59 1.71 3.80 -2.03
C CYS A 59 1.93 3.19 -3.42
N THR A 60 1.09 3.53 -4.41
CA THR A 60 1.25 3.05 -5.79
C THR A 60 2.53 3.57 -6.43
N PHE A 61 2.85 4.86 -6.28
CA PHE A 61 4.14 5.40 -6.78
C PHE A 61 5.33 4.76 -6.08
N LYS A 62 5.27 4.54 -4.76
CA LYS A 62 6.31 3.83 -4.00
C LYS A 62 6.49 2.38 -4.48
N ALA A 63 5.39 1.69 -4.81
CA ALA A 63 5.43 0.35 -5.35
C ALA A 63 6.11 0.32 -6.73
N ALA A 64 5.79 1.28 -7.60
CA ALA A 64 6.45 1.43 -8.90
C ALA A 64 7.96 1.67 -8.74
N ASP A 65 8.36 2.55 -7.80
CA ASP A 65 9.77 2.78 -7.48
C ASP A 65 10.48 1.50 -7.02
N TYR A 66 9.84 0.70 -6.16
CA TYR A 66 10.41 -0.56 -5.66
C TYR A 66 10.53 -1.62 -6.75
N ILE A 67 9.53 -1.72 -7.64
CA ILE A 67 9.57 -2.63 -8.80
C ILE A 67 10.72 -2.24 -9.73
N ASN A 68 10.80 -0.96 -10.12
CA ASN A 68 11.80 -0.47 -11.07
C ASN A 68 13.24 -0.57 -10.52
N GLN A 69 13.40 -0.60 -9.20
CA GLN A 69 14.68 -0.78 -8.53
C GLN A 69 14.95 -2.23 -8.11
N GLU A 70 14.12 -3.18 -8.53
CA GLU A 70 14.22 -4.61 -8.18
C GLU A 70 14.24 -4.89 -6.66
N LYS A 71 13.63 -4.00 -5.86
CA LYS A 71 13.56 -4.12 -4.40
C LYS A 71 12.42 -5.03 -3.92
N ILE A 72 11.49 -5.35 -4.80
CA ILE A 72 10.36 -6.23 -4.51
C ILE A 72 10.14 -7.20 -5.66
N SER A 73 9.76 -8.42 -5.31
CA SER A 73 9.33 -9.46 -6.25
C SER A 73 8.25 -10.32 -5.61
N VAL A 74 7.54 -11.09 -6.43
CA VAL A 74 6.59 -12.11 -5.98
C VAL A 74 7.23 -13.49 -6.01
N TYR A 75 6.82 -14.37 -5.10
CA TYR A 75 7.32 -15.75 -5.09
C TYR A 75 6.98 -16.48 -6.40
N LYS A 76 7.88 -17.36 -6.84
CA LYS A 76 7.70 -18.11 -8.09
C LYS A 76 6.50 -19.07 -8.05
N GLU A 77 6.15 -19.55 -6.86
CA GLU A 77 5.14 -20.60 -6.66
C GLU A 77 3.75 -20.06 -6.30
N ILE A 78 3.48 -18.76 -6.54
CA ILE A 78 2.13 -18.24 -6.33
C ILE A 78 1.14 -18.89 -7.31
N PRO A 79 -0.12 -19.13 -6.89
CA PRO A 79 -1.15 -19.64 -7.79
C PRO A 79 -1.30 -18.76 -9.04
N GLU A 80 -1.44 -19.39 -10.21
CA GLU A 80 -1.44 -18.66 -11.50
C GLU A 80 -2.53 -17.59 -11.57
N HIS A 81 -3.72 -17.87 -11.04
CA HIS A 81 -4.82 -16.89 -11.01
C HIS A 81 -4.49 -15.62 -10.20
N ILE A 82 -3.67 -15.73 -9.15
CA ILE A 82 -3.20 -14.58 -8.38
C ILE A 82 -2.18 -13.80 -9.20
N LYS A 83 -1.26 -14.51 -9.87
CA LYS A 83 -0.25 -13.91 -10.74
C LYS A 83 -0.88 -13.13 -11.89
N GLU A 84 -1.79 -13.76 -12.64
CA GLU A 84 -2.52 -13.12 -13.75
C GLU A 84 -3.37 -11.95 -13.26
N GLY A 85 -4.05 -12.11 -12.12
CA GLY A 85 -4.84 -11.05 -11.50
C GLY A 85 -4.00 -9.84 -11.10
N LEU A 86 -2.85 -10.09 -10.48
CA LEU A 86 -1.91 -9.04 -10.06
C LEU A 86 -1.31 -8.30 -11.26
N ILE A 87 -0.88 -9.03 -12.30
CA ILE A 87 -0.36 -8.43 -13.53
C ILE A 87 -1.43 -7.53 -14.16
N THR A 88 -2.64 -8.07 -14.34
CA THR A 88 -3.77 -7.34 -14.89
C THR A 88 -4.08 -6.07 -14.11
N ASP A 89 -3.97 -6.10 -12.78
CA ASP A 89 -4.23 -4.94 -11.92
C ASP A 89 -3.14 -3.88 -12.03
N ILE A 90 -1.88 -4.30 -11.95
CA ILE A 90 -0.72 -3.40 -11.99
C ILE A 90 -0.67 -2.65 -13.33
N GLU A 91 -1.04 -3.30 -14.45
CA GLU A 91 -1.10 -2.66 -15.77
C GLU A 91 -2.08 -1.47 -15.84
N GLN A 92 -3.08 -1.44 -14.96
CA GLN A 92 -4.05 -0.34 -14.89
C GLN A 92 -3.61 0.83 -14.02
N TYR A 93 -2.55 0.67 -13.21
CA TYR A 93 -2.04 1.73 -12.34
C TYR A 93 -1.22 2.75 -13.13
N GLN A 94 -1.96 3.69 -13.73
CA GLN A 94 -1.43 4.78 -14.53
C GLN A 94 -1.67 6.13 -13.84
N MET A 95 -0.77 7.07 -14.11
CA MET A 95 -0.92 8.45 -13.63
C MET A 95 -2.16 9.09 -14.26
N LYS A 96 -2.96 9.76 -13.44
CA LYS A 96 -4.10 10.54 -13.88
C LYS A 96 -3.64 11.92 -14.32
N ASP A 97 -4.08 12.33 -15.52
CA ASP A 97 -3.79 13.66 -16.10
C ASP A 97 -2.29 14.04 -16.09
N PRO A 98 -1.40 13.26 -16.75
CA PRO A 98 0.06 13.47 -16.68
C PRO A 98 0.53 14.84 -17.20
N ASP A 99 -0.25 15.48 -18.07
CA ASP A 99 0.07 16.78 -18.66
C ASP A 99 -0.35 17.98 -17.79
N LYS A 100 -0.94 17.74 -16.62
CA LYS A 100 -1.39 18.81 -15.71
C LYS A 100 -0.42 18.98 -14.55
N ASP A 101 -0.03 20.23 -14.29
CA ASP A 101 0.63 20.63 -13.05
C ASP A 101 -0.35 20.53 -11.88
N GLY A 102 -0.44 19.33 -11.31
CA GLY A 102 -1.35 18.98 -10.23
C GLY A 102 -0.69 18.06 -9.20
N LYS A 103 -1.52 17.52 -8.31
CA LYS A 103 -1.05 16.46 -7.39
C LYS A 103 -0.82 15.17 -8.17
N LEU A 104 0.23 14.44 -7.81
CA LEU A 104 0.49 13.10 -8.33
C LEU A 104 -0.66 12.17 -7.93
N ALA A 105 -1.45 11.78 -8.92
CA ALA A 105 -2.66 10.97 -8.77
C ALA A 105 -2.61 9.79 -9.72
N ILE A 106 -3.32 8.71 -9.38
CA ILE A 106 -3.54 7.56 -10.26
C ILE A 106 -4.99 7.52 -10.76
N LEU A 107 -5.27 6.66 -11.75
CA LEU A 107 -6.63 6.36 -12.16
C LEU A 107 -7.49 5.92 -10.96
N THR A 108 -8.77 6.32 -10.97
CA THR A 108 -9.69 5.99 -9.87
C THR A 108 -10.04 4.51 -9.88
N LYS A 109 -10.46 3.97 -8.72
CA LYS A 109 -10.90 2.58 -8.59
C LYS A 109 -12.04 2.26 -9.57
N ASP A 110 -12.95 3.21 -9.81
CA ASP A 110 -14.05 3.02 -10.75
C ASP A 110 -13.59 3.01 -12.21
N ALA A 111 -12.62 3.86 -12.59
CA ALA A 111 -12.05 3.83 -13.94
C ALA A 111 -11.31 2.51 -14.19
N ILE A 112 -10.54 2.04 -13.22
CA ILE A 112 -9.86 0.74 -13.32
C ILE A 112 -10.88 -0.39 -13.45
N LYS A 113 -11.93 -0.39 -12.61
CA LYS A 113 -13.04 -1.36 -12.70
C LYS A 113 -13.69 -1.40 -14.07
N GLN A 114 -13.88 -0.24 -14.70
CA GLN A 114 -14.43 -0.15 -16.05
C GLN A 114 -13.48 -0.77 -17.09
N ASN A 115 -12.16 -0.62 -16.92
CA ASN A 115 -11.17 -1.16 -17.84
C ASN A 115 -11.04 -2.69 -17.76
N ILE A 116 -11.06 -3.27 -16.55
CA ILE A 116 -10.79 -4.71 -16.36
C ILE A 116 -12.04 -5.54 -15.97
N GLY A 117 -13.20 -4.90 -15.84
CA GLY A 117 -14.47 -5.55 -15.51
C GLY A 117 -14.60 -6.05 -14.06
N ARG A 118 -13.63 -5.76 -13.19
CA ARG A 118 -13.64 -6.10 -11.76
C ARG A 118 -12.83 -5.10 -10.92
N SER A 119 -12.97 -5.16 -9.60
CA SER A 119 -12.12 -4.38 -8.69
C SER A 119 -10.65 -4.84 -8.75
N PRO A 120 -9.66 -3.94 -8.70
CA PRO A 120 -8.24 -4.29 -8.75
C PRO A 120 -7.70 -4.76 -7.39
N ASP A 121 -8.35 -5.74 -6.78
CA ASP A 121 -8.08 -6.09 -5.38
C ASP A 121 -6.67 -6.70 -5.16
N TYR A 122 -6.10 -7.40 -6.15
CA TYR A 122 -4.73 -7.91 -6.06
C TYR A 122 -3.71 -6.78 -6.09
N GLY A 123 -3.90 -5.82 -7.00
CA GLY A 123 -3.07 -4.62 -7.07
C GLY A 123 -3.22 -3.74 -5.83
N ASP A 124 -4.44 -3.58 -5.30
CA ASP A 124 -4.72 -2.82 -4.08
C ASP A 124 -3.98 -3.45 -2.89
N ALA A 125 -4.06 -4.77 -2.72
CA ALA A 125 -3.31 -5.49 -1.70
C ALA A 125 -1.79 -5.31 -1.85
N PHE A 126 -1.27 -5.40 -3.07
CA PHE A 126 0.15 -5.25 -3.34
C PHE A 126 0.66 -3.84 -3.02
N MET A 127 -0.04 -2.79 -3.45
CA MET A 127 0.38 -1.41 -3.17
C MET A 127 0.25 -1.06 -1.68
N MET A 128 -0.77 -1.58 -0.98
CA MET A 128 -0.95 -1.34 0.46
C MET A 128 0.23 -1.88 1.28
N ARG A 129 0.98 -2.88 0.81
CA ARG A 129 2.27 -3.27 1.43
C ARG A 129 3.12 -2.03 1.67
N MET A 130 3.24 -1.14 0.69
CA MET A 130 4.14 0.01 0.77
C MET A 130 3.82 0.95 1.93
N PHE A 131 2.64 0.84 2.54
CA PHE A 131 2.32 1.49 3.82
C PHE A 131 3.41 1.26 4.88
N PHE A 132 3.93 0.03 4.99
CA PHE A 132 4.99 -0.26 5.95
C PHE A 132 6.29 0.44 5.61
N GLU A 133 6.62 0.56 4.33
CA GLU A 133 7.84 1.25 3.86
C GLU A 133 7.74 2.77 4.09
N LEU A 134 6.54 3.34 3.98
CA LEU A 134 6.29 4.77 4.24
C LEU A 134 6.24 5.10 5.73
N THR A 135 5.81 4.15 6.55
CA THR A 135 5.71 4.36 8.01
C THR A 135 6.99 4.03 8.74
N GLN A 136 7.94 3.26 8.19
CA GLN A 136 9.23 2.97 8.88
C GLN A 136 9.99 4.24 9.29
N ASP A 137 9.86 5.32 8.51
CA ASP A 137 10.48 6.61 8.84
C ASP A 137 9.97 7.18 10.17
N GLU A 138 8.72 6.90 10.58
CA GLU A 138 8.17 7.33 11.88
C GLU A 138 8.81 6.57 13.06
N TRP A 139 9.21 5.31 12.87
CA TRP A 139 9.83 4.48 13.91
C TRP A 139 11.27 4.88 14.20
N MET A 140 11.90 5.61 13.28
CA MET A 140 13.26 6.13 13.44
C MET A 140 13.30 7.53 14.08
N VAL A 141 12.13 8.14 14.40
CA VAL A 141 12.04 9.46 15.05
C VAL A 141 11.88 9.37 16.57
N PHE A 142 12.17 8.22 17.18
CA PHE A 142 12.50 8.21 18.60
C PHE A 142 13.95 8.70 18.73
N GLU A 143 14.13 10.02 18.75
CA GLU A 143 15.33 10.59 19.36
C GLU A 143 15.42 10.01 20.77
N ASP A 144 16.45 9.21 21.00
CA ASP A 144 16.88 8.87 22.35
C ASP A 144 17.06 10.19 23.13
N PRO A 145 16.30 10.45 24.21
CA PRO A 145 16.48 11.64 25.03
C PRO A 145 17.88 11.72 25.66
N THR A 146 18.66 10.64 25.58
CA THR A 146 19.97 10.47 26.20
C THR A 146 21.15 10.32 25.23
N GLY A 147 20.92 10.38 23.91
CA GLY A 147 21.97 10.44 22.89
C GLY A 147 23.07 9.37 22.97
N THR A 148 22.77 8.14 23.38
CA THR A 148 23.78 7.07 23.50
C THR A 148 23.50 5.94 22.51
N ILE A 149 24.30 5.91 21.44
CA ILE A 149 24.35 4.81 20.48
C ILE A 149 25.02 3.60 21.14
N PHE A 150 24.36 2.44 21.11
CA PHE A 150 25.01 1.12 21.22
C PHE A 150 24.89 0.40 19.88
#